data_AF-A0A1I3GEJ5-F1
#
_entry.id   AF-A0A1I3GEJ5-F1
#
_cell.length_a   1.000
_cell.length_b   1.000
_cell.length_c   1.000
_cell.angle_alpha   90.00
_cell.angle_beta   90.00
_cell.angle_gamma   90.00
#
_symmetry.space_group_name_H-M   'P 1'
#
loop_
_entity.id
_entity.type
_entity.pdbx_description
1 polymer ?
#
loop_
_entity_poly.entity_id
_entity_poly.type
_entity_poly.pdbx_seq_one_letter_code
_entity_poly.pdbx_strand_id
1 'polypeptide(L)' 'MQIRTATKDDLAAIADAKSHGRSGLVLTCKDKLITYYSKFGFVNEGISESVHGNVTWYQMRLTL' A
#
# COMPACT_ATOMS: atom_id res chain seq x y z
N MET A 1 4.52 1.92 -16.49
CA MET A 1 4.62 1.86 -15.02
C MET A 1 3.97 3.12 -14.47
N GLN A 2 2.63 3.11 -14.27
CA GLN A 2 1.90 4.28 -13.79
C GLN A 2 2.03 4.35 -12.26
N ILE A 3 2.78 5.34 -11.78
CA ILE A 3 2.69 5.82 -10.40
C ILE A 3 1.30 6.40 -10.15
N ARG A 4 0.32 5.55 -9.86
CA ARG A 4 -0.99 5.99 -9.38
C ARG A 4 -0.81 6.41 -7.92
N THR A 5 -0.66 7.72 -7.69
CA THR A 5 -0.86 8.34 -6.37
C THR A 5 -2.16 7.83 -5.78
N ALA A 6 -2.15 7.41 -4.50
CA ALA A 6 -3.29 6.91 -3.73
C ALA A 6 -4.62 7.61 -4.08
N THR A 7 -5.35 7.03 -5.04
CA THR A 7 -6.72 7.39 -5.39
C THR A 7 -7.64 6.39 -4.70
N LYS A 8 -8.94 6.70 -4.59
CA LYS A 8 -10.00 5.92 -3.91
C LYS A 8 -10.03 4.40 -4.16
N ASP A 9 -9.25 3.91 -5.11
CA ASP A 9 -9.10 2.52 -5.52
C ASP A 9 -8.43 1.60 -4.49
N ASP A 10 -7.62 2.11 -3.54
CA ASP A 10 -6.91 1.23 -2.58
C ASP A 10 -7.87 0.46 -1.67
N LEU A 11 -8.94 1.13 -1.20
CA LEU A 11 -9.97 0.50 -0.38
C LEU A 11 -10.78 -0.53 -1.20
N ALA A 12 -11.04 -0.21 -2.46
CA ALA A 12 -11.67 -1.14 -3.38
C ALA A 12 -10.77 -2.36 -3.62
N ALA A 13 -9.45 -2.17 -3.75
CA ALA A 13 -8.49 -3.26 -3.91
C ALA A 13 -8.42 -4.18 -2.68
N ILE A 14 -8.54 -3.64 -1.47
CA ILE A 14 -8.63 -4.44 -0.24
C ILE A 14 -9.93 -5.24 -0.21
N ALA A 15 -11.07 -4.60 -0.52
CA ALA A 15 -12.37 -5.27 -0.55
C ALA A 15 -12.42 -6.36 -1.63
N ASP A 16 -11.85 -6.07 -2.80
CA ASP A 16 -11.69 -6.99 -3.91
C ASP A 16 -10.78 -8.16 -3.52
N ALA A 17 -9.63 -7.91 -2.91
CA ALA A 17 -8.72 -8.95 -2.43
C ALA A 17 -9.39 -9.88 -1.39
N LYS A 18 -10.19 -9.32 -0.47
CA LYS A 18 -11.01 -10.09 0.48
C LYS A 18 -12.07 -10.93 -0.25
N SER A 19 -12.79 -10.32 -1.19
CA SER A 19 -13.84 -10.99 -1.97
C SER A 19 -13.30 -12.13 -2.83
N HIS A 20 -12.11 -11.94 -3.40
CA HIS A 20 -11.43 -12.93 -4.24
C HIS A 20 -10.61 -13.96 -3.44
N GLY A 21 -10.64 -13.92 -2.10
CA GLY A 21 -9.88 -14.86 -1.26
C GLY A 21 -8.36 -14.78 -1.46
N ARG A 22 -7.83 -13.59 -1.79
CA ARG A 22 -6.38 -13.39 -1.94
C ARG A 22 -5.70 -13.46 -0.58
N SER A 23 -4.52 -14.06 -0.54
CA SER A 23 -3.71 -14.25 0.69
C SER A 23 -3.12 -12.94 1.24
N GLY A 24 -3.17 -11.85 0.48
CA GLY A 24 -2.67 -10.55 0.89
C GLY A 24 -2.61 -9.54 -0.23
N LEU A 25 -2.24 -8.31 0.13
CA LEU A 25 -2.08 -7.16 -0.76
C LEU A 25 -0.77 -6.44 -0.42
N VAL A 26 -0.01 -6.01 -1.42
CA VAL A 26 1.17 -5.16 -1.23
C VAL A 26 0.99 -3.86 -2.00
N LEU A 27 1.24 -2.73 -1.35
CA LEU A 27 1.19 -1.40 -1.95
C LEU A 27 2.35 -0.53 -1.47
N THR A 28 2.68 0.51 -2.22
CA THR A 28 3.70 1.49 -1.81
C THR A 28 3.08 2.84 -1.54
N CYS A 29 3.27 3.38 -0.33
CA CYS A 29 2.73 4.68 0.06
C CYS A 29 3.84 5.64 0.54
N LYS A 30 3.51 6.93 0.68
CA LYS A 30 4.41 7.92 1.29
C LYS A 30 4.42 7.77 2.81
N ASP A 31 5.47 8.28 3.44
CA ASP A 31 5.66 8.29 4.89
C ASP A 31 4.41 8.71 5.68
N LYS A 32 3.81 9.85 5.29
CA LYS A 32 2.62 10.42 5.93
C LYS A 32 1.40 9.51 5.92
N LEU A 33 1.34 8.56 4.98
CA LEU A 33 0.24 7.61 4.85
C LEU A 33 0.50 6.31 5.61
N ILE A 34 1.72 6.06 6.10
CA ILE A 34 2.05 4.83 6.82
C ILE A 34 1.12 4.66 8.00
N THR A 35 1.02 5.70 8.84
CA THR A 35 0.17 5.70 10.02
C THR A 35 -1.32 5.56 9.67
N TYR A 36 -1.74 6.05 8.49
CA TYR A 36 -3.11 5.88 8.01
C TYR A 36 -3.40 4.41 7.68
N TYR A 37 -2.58 3.79 6.83
CA TYR A 37 -2.77 2.38 6.42
C TYR A 37 -2.49 1.38 7.55
N SER A 38 -1.59 1.70 8.48
CA SER A 38 -1.32 0.85 9.64
C SER A 38 -2.58 0.61 10.49
N LYS A 39 -3.48 1.60 10.59
CA LYS A 39 -4.79 1.44 11.24
C LYS A 39 -5.71 0.43 10.55
N PHE A 40 -5.51 0.17 9.26
CA PHE A 40 -6.25 -0.84 8.50
C PHE A 40 -5.61 -2.23 8.58
N GLY A 41 -4.51 -2.40 9.30
CA GLY A 41 -3.79 -3.67 9.44
C GLY A 41 -2.63 -3.85 8.45
N PHE A 42 -2.26 -2.82 7.69
CA PHE A 42 -1.06 -2.88 6.87
C PHE A 42 0.20 -2.86 7.74
N VAL A 43 1.13 -3.74 7.41
CA VAL A 43 2.46 -3.85 7.99
C VAL A 43 3.45 -3.15 7.07
N ASN A 44 4.23 -2.23 7.63
CA ASN A 44 5.31 -1.56 6.90
C ASN A 44 6.50 -2.52 6.81
N GLU A 45 6.87 -2.91 5.60
CA GLU A 45 8.05 -3.75 5.31
C GLU A 45 9.33 -2.92 5.11
N GLY A 46 9.23 -1.60 5.10
CA GLY A 46 10.35 -0.69 5.02
C GLY A 46 10.34 0.18 3.76
N ILE A 47 11.49 0.76 3.46
CA ILE A 47 11.65 1.69 2.35
C ILE A 47 11.74 0.91 1.04
N SER A 48 10.92 1.28 0.07
CA SER A 48 11.02 0.79 -1.30
C SER A 48 12.25 1.40 -1.97
N GLU A 49 13.01 0.58 -2.69
CA GLU A 49 14.19 1.02 -3.46
C GLU A 49 13.84 1.98 -4.61
N SER A 50 12.55 2.17 -4.89
CA SER A 50 12.08 3.09 -5.93
C SER A 50 12.22 4.55 -5.49
N VAL A 51 13.19 5.26 -6.06
CA VAL A 51 13.41 6.70 -5.87
C VAL A 51 12.59 7.52 -6.89
N HIS A 52 11.39 7.06 -7.23
CA HIS A 52 10.57 7.75 -8.21
C HIS A 52 10.09 9.10 -7.65
N GLY A 53 10.60 10.20 -8.21
CA GLY A 53 10.23 11.56 -7.83
C GLY A 53 10.99 12.15 -6.64
N ASN A 54 12.16 11.59 -6.27
CA ASN A 54 12.98 12.07 -5.15
C ASN A 54 12.23 12.05 -3.79
N VAL A 55 11.25 11.14 -3.67
CA VAL A 55 10.44 10.92 -2.46
C VAL A 55 10.68 9.49 -2.00
N THR A 56 10.85 9.30 -0.69
CA THR A 56 10.91 7.97 -0.08
C THR A 56 9.53 7.32 -0.08
N TRP A 57 9.44 6.17 -0.72
CA TRP A 57 8.26 5.32 -0.71
C TRP A 57 8.44 4.20 0.30
N TYR A 58 7.36 3.80 0.96
CA TYR A 58 7.35 2.71 1.93
C TYR A 58 6.47 1.59 1.45
N GLN A 59 6.95 0.37 1.57
CA GLN A 59 6.26 -0.83 1.16
C GLN A 59 5.36 -1.30 2.31
N MET A 60 4.08 -1.44 2.00
CA MET A 60 3.02 -1.80 2.94
C MET A 60 2.37 -3.11 2.50
N ARG A 61 2.34 -4.09 3.39
CA ARG A 61 1.72 -5.39 3.18
C ARG A 61 0.52 -5.57 4.09
N LEU A 62 -0.62 -5.94 3.52
CA LEU A 62 -1.78 -6.43 4.26
C LEU A 62 -1.88 -7.93 4.06
N THR A 63 -1.89 -8.69 5.14
CA THR A 63 -2.21 -10.13 5.13
C THR A 63 -3.69 -10.28 5.48
N LEU A 64 -4.44 -10.99 4.64
CA LEU A 64 -5.89 -11.21 4.80
C LEU A 64 -6.20 -12.59 5.34
#